data_AF-A0A537THE9-F1
#
_entry.id   AF-A0A537THE9-F1
#
_cell.length_a   1.000
_cell.length_b   1.000
_cell.length_c   1.000
_cell.angle_alpha   90.00
_cell.angle_beta   90.00
_cell.angle_gamma   90.00
#
_symmetry.space_group_name_H-M   'P 1'
#
loop_
_entity.id
_entity.type
_entity.pdbx_description
1 polymer ?
#
loop_
_entity_poly.entity_id
_entity_poly.type
_entity_poly.pdbx_seq_one_letter_code
_entity_poly.pdbx_strand_id
1 'polypeptide(L)' 'MTLLSIPLAVVTEQLLALGVKPGGVLVVHTSFSKVGPIEDGPQGLIAALRDALGPAGTLVMPSMSDDDDYP' A
#
# COMPACT_ATOMS: atom_id res chain seq x y z
N MET A 1 15.99 -13.78 -15.56
CA MET A 1 15.93 -14.09 -14.12
C MET A 1 14.68 -13.42 -13.59
N THR A 2 13.55 -14.14 -13.58
CA THR A 2 12.30 -13.63 -13.02
C THR A 2 12.50 -13.46 -11.51
N LEU A 3 12.47 -12.23 -11.02
CA LEU A 3 12.37 -11.98 -9.58
C LEU A 3 11.08 -12.65 -9.10
N LEU A 4 11.19 -13.57 -8.14
CA LEU A 4 10.03 -14.05 -7.39
C LEU A 4 9.37 -12.84 -6.74
N SER A 5 8.07 -12.66 -7.01
CA SER A 5 7.29 -11.60 -6.40
C SER A 5 7.11 -11.88 -4.91
N ILE A 6 7.15 -10.83 -4.09
CA ILE A 6 6.89 -10.90 -2.65
C ILE A 6 5.40 -11.22 -2.44
N PRO A 7 5.05 -12.28 -1.69
CA PRO A 7 3.65 -12.58 -1.38
C PRO A 7 2.97 -11.46 -0.61
N LEU A 8 1.69 -11.17 -0.90
CA LEU A 8 0.97 -10.07 -0.26
C LEU A 8 0.90 -10.22 1.27
N ALA A 9 0.79 -11.45 1.78
CA ALA A 9 0.81 -11.74 3.22
C ALA A 9 2.13 -11.32 3.89
N VAL A 10 3.26 -11.51 3.21
CA VAL A 10 4.58 -11.07 3.70
C VAL A 10 4.66 -9.54 3.73
N VAL A 11 4.10 -8.87 2.72
CA VAL A 11 4.01 -7.40 2.70
C VAL A 11 3.14 -6.90 3.87
N THR A 12 2.02 -7.56 4.16
CA THR A 12 1.16 -7.25 5.32
C THR A 12 1.93 -7.34 6.63
N GLU A 13 2.68 -8.43 6.85
CA GLU A 13 3.51 -8.59 8.06
C GLU A 13 4.60 -7.51 8.17
N GLN A 14 5.24 -7.15 7.06
CA GLN A 14 6.24 -6.08 7.04
C GLN A 14 5.63 -4.71 7.39
N LEU A 15 4.44 -4.40 6.88
CA LEU A 15 3.73 -3.16 7.21
C LEU A 15 3.39 -3.09 8.70
N LEU A 16 2.92 -4.21 9.29
CA LEU A 16 2.66 -4.30 10.73
C LEU A 16 3.96 -4.13 11.54
N ALA A 17 5.05 -4.75 11.11
CA ALA A 17 6.36 -4.63 11.74
C ALA A 17 6.94 -3.20 11.66
N LEU A 18 6.63 -2.46 10.58
CA LEU A 18 6.97 -1.03 10.44
C LEU A 18 6.11 -0.12 11.32
N GLY A 19 5.06 -0.65 11.96
CA GLY A 19 4.21 0.08 12.89
C GLY A 19 2.87 0.54 12.34
N VAL A 20 2.43 0.03 11.19
CA VAL A 20 1.03 0.20 10.75
C VAL A 20 0.13 -0.43 11.81
N LYS A 21 -0.83 0.34 12.31
CA LYS A 21 -1.73 -0.09 13.39
C LYS A 21 -3.06 -0.54 12.80
N PRO A 22 -3.52 -1.78 13.08
CA PRO A 22 -4.89 -2.19 12.78
C PRO A 22 -5.92 -1.22 13.38
N GLY A 23 -6.95 -0.87 12.62
CA GLY A 23 -7.96 0.13 12.99
C GLY A 23 -7.48 1.58 12.92
N GLY A 24 -6.23 1.83 12.54
CA GLY A 24 -5.66 3.17 12.43
C GLY A 24 -6.09 3.93 11.17
N VAL A 25 -5.64 5.19 11.07
CA VAL A 25 -5.71 6.00 9.85
C VAL A 25 -4.30 6.08 9.26
N LEU A 26 -4.16 5.72 7.99
CA LEU A 26 -2.87 5.70 7.29
C LEU A 26 -2.97 6.49 5.98
N VAL A 27 -2.15 7.53 5.86
CA VAL A 27 -1.92 8.24 4.59
C VAL A 27 -0.70 7.64 3.92
N VAL A 28 -0.84 7.24 2.65
CA VAL A 28 0.21 6.53 1.91
C VAL A 28 0.69 7.35 0.71
N HIS A 29 1.99 7.63 0.67
CA HIS A 29 2.72 8.03 -0.52
C HIS A 29 3.70 6.92 -0.89
N THR A 30 3.63 6.43 -2.12
CA THR A 30 4.43 5.27 -2.55
C THR A 30 5.05 5.49 -3.91
N SER A 31 6.34 5.17 -4.03
CA SER A 31 6.98 4.90 -5.32
C SER A 31 6.99 3.38 -5.53
N PHE A 32 5.97 2.84 -6.20
CA PHE A 32 5.77 1.38 -6.32
C PHE A 32 7.00 0.66 -6.90
N SER A 33 7.68 1.29 -7.86
CA SER A 33 8.91 0.77 -8.46
C SER A 33 10.08 0.58 -7.48
N LYS A 34 10.04 1.20 -6.30
CA LYS A 34 11.06 1.09 -5.24
C LYS A 34 10.73 0.06 -4.15
N VAL A 35 9.49 -0.44 -4.09
CA VAL A 35 9.08 -1.45 -3.11
C VAL A 35 9.55 -2.85 -3.53
N GLY A 36 9.60 -3.10 -4.84
CA GLY A 36 9.97 -4.38 -5.42
C GLY A 36 8.77 -5.09 -6.06
N PRO A 37 8.99 -6.23 -6.74
CA PRO A 37 7.91 -6.99 -7.34
C PRO A 37 7.04 -7.60 -6.24
N ILE A 38 5.76 -7.22 -6.19
CA ILE A 38 4.76 -7.78 -5.27
C ILE A 38 3.84 -8.70 -6.06
N GLU A 39 3.36 -9.78 -5.43
CA GLU A 39 2.29 -10.64 -5.96
C GLU A 39 1.11 -9.76 -6.39
N ASP A 40 0.56 -9.98 -7.59
CA ASP A 40 -0.49 -9.13 -8.17
C ASP A 40 -0.13 -7.64 -8.34
N GLY A 41 1.16 -7.29 -8.30
CA GLY A 41 1.64 -5.95 -8.62
C GLY A 41 1.09 -4.86 -7.68
N PRO A 42 0.70 -3.68 -8.20
CA PRO A 42 0.13 -2.60 -7.39
C PRO A 42 -1.11 -3.02 -6.60
N GLN A 43 -1.94 -3.90 -7.16
CA GLN A 43 -3.14 -4.41 -6.54
C GLN A 43 -2.81 -5.22 -5.28
N GLY A 44 -1.75 -6.02 -5.31
CA GLY A 44 -1.26 -6.74 -4.13
C GLY A 44 -0.75 -5.82 -3.02
N LEU A 45 -0.10 -4.70 -3.36
CA LEU A 45 0.28 -3.69 -2.37
C LEU A 45 -0.96 -3.05 -1.71
N ILE A 46 -1.98 -2.72 -2.50
CA ILE A 46 -3.24 -2.16 -1.99
C ILE A 46 -3.94 -3.18 -1.08
N ALA A 47 -3.96 -4.46 -1.47
CA ALA A 47 -4.51 -5.53 -0.65
C ALA A 47 -3.78 -5.65 0.70
N ALA A 48 -2.44 -5.70 0.67
CA ALA A 48 -1.62 -5.78 1.89
C ALA A 48 -1.81 -4.57 2.83
N LEU A 49 -1.92 -3.35 2.28
CA LEU A 49 -2.24 -2.15 3.06
C LEU A 49 -3.61 -2.24 3.74
N ARG A 50 -4.62 -2.72 3.02
CA ARG A 50 -5.99 -2.92 3.54
C ARG A 50 -6.02 -4.02 4.60
N ASP A 51 -5.29 -5.11 4.39
CA ASP A 51 -5.18 -6.22 5.35
C ASP A 51 -4.48 -5.78 6.64
N ALA A 52 -3.39 -5.00 6.54
CA ALA A 52 -2.67 -4.47 7.70
C ALA A 52 -3.52 -3.51 8.54
N LEU A 53 -4.37 -2.71 7.90
CA LEU A 53 -5.31 -1.80 8.57
C LEU A 53 -6.54 -2.53 9.12
N GLY A 54 -6.97 -3.61 8.46
CA GLY A 54 -8.20 -4.31 8.77
C GLY A 54 -9.46 -3.48 8.48
N PRO A 55 -10.66 -4.07 8.70
CA PRO A 55 -11.94 -3.48 8.29
C PRO A 55 -12.33 -2.20 9.07
N ALA A 56 -11.73 -1.97 10.24
CA ALA A 56 -11.95 -0.77 11.04
C ALA A 56 -10.96 0.37 10.70
N GLY A 57 -9.96 0.11 9.85
CA GLY A 57 -8.95 1.10 9.49
C GLY A 57 -9.38 2.00 8.34
N THR A 58 -8.69 3.13 8.20
CA THR A 58 -8.89 4.08 7.09
C THR A 58 -7.61 4.22 6.29
N LEU A 59 -7.68 3.89 5.01
CA LEU A 59 -6.59 4.09 4.05
C LEU A 59 -6.85 5.36 3.25
N VAL A 60 -5.89 6.27 3.24
CA VAL A 60 -5.93 7.52 2.47
C VAL A 60 -4.80 7.52 1.47
N MET A 61 -5.12 7.79 0.20
CA MET A 61 -4.14 7.99 -0.86
C MET A 61 -4.42 9.34 -1.53
N PRO A 62 -3.41 10.20 -1.69
CA PRO A 62 -3.57 11.41 -2.48
C PRO A 62 -3.88 11.05 -3.94
N SER A 63 -4.92 11.66 -4.50
CA SER A 63 -5.36 11.50 -5.88
C SER A 63 -5.29 12.83 -6.64
N MET A 64 -4.26 13.63 -6.36
CA MET A 64 -4.07 14.96 -6.97
C MET A 64 -3.98 14.82 -8.50
N SER A 65 -4.73 15.66 -9.21
CA SER A 65 -4.60 15.90 -10.64
C SER A 65 -3.89 17.24 -10.84
N ASP A 66 -2.95 17.32 -11.79
CA ASP A 66 -2.19 18.56 -12.04
C ASP A 66 -3.04 19.72 -12.63
N ASP A 67 -4.36 19.54 -12.78
CA ASP A 67 -5.29 20.47 -13.44
C ASP A 67 -6.33 21.07 -12.47
N ASP A 68 -5.97 21.19 -11.19
CA ASP A 68 -6.84 21.79 -10.15
C ASP A 68 -6.81 23.35 -10.17
N ASP A 69 -6.01 23.95 -11.07
CA ASP A 69 -5.82 25.41 -11.23
C ASP A 69 -6.69 26.05 -12.34
N TYR A 70 -7.55 25.26 -13.01
CA TYR A 70 -8.54 25.79 -13.95
C TYR A 70 -9.88 26.07 -13.24
N PRO A 71 -10.38 27.32 -13.22
CA PRO A 71 -11.64 27.68 -12.55
C PRO A 71 -12.90 27.10 -13.20
#